data_AF-A0A7Y4W8X2-F1
#
_entry.id   AF-A0A7Y4W8X2-F1
#
_cell.length_a   1.000
_cell.length_b   1.000
_cell.length_c   1.000
_cell.angle_alpha   90.00
_cell.angle_beta   90.00
_cell.angle_gamma   90.00
#
_symmetry.space_group_name_H-M   'P 1'
#
loop_
_entity.id
_entity.type
_entity.pdbx_description
1 polymer ?
#
loop_
_entity_poly.entity_id
_entity_poly.type
_entity_poly.pdbx_seq_one_letter_code
_entity_poly.pdbx_strand_id
1 'polypeptide(L)'
;KSRLAAMEASYSTRMGAAMRHAAHYLEKQQADKKLMLILTDGEPADIDSKDGRILIEDARQAVKELDQQGIYSYCINLDPKADEYVSDIFGKQYTIVDNVAQLPERLPELFISLTK
;
A
#
# COMPACT_ATOMS: atom_id res chain seq x y z
N LYS A 1 -14.79 -11.09 13.08
CA LYS A 1 -13.81 -10.32 13.89
C LYS A 1 -12.47 -11.05 13.82
N SER A 2 -11.38 -10.33 13.57
CA SER A 2 -10.01 -10.84 13.33
C SER A 2 -9.75 -11.49 11.95
N ARG A 3 -9.46 -10.66 10.93
CA ARG A 3 -8.72 -11.07 9.72
C ARG A 3 -7.33 -10.42 9.63
N LEU A 4 -7.06 -9.38 10.41
CA LEU A 4 -5.79 -8.64 10.38
C LEU A 4 -4.70 -9.30 11.25
N ALA A 5 -5.07 -10.08 12.26
CA ALA A 5 -4.12 -10.59 13.27
C ALA A 5 -3.39 -11.89 12.88
N ALA A 6 -3.51 -12.38 11.64
CA ALA A 6 -2.95 -13.66 11.21
C ALA A 6 -2.22 -13.60 9.86
N MET A 7 -1.85 -12.41 9.38
CA MET A 7 -1.05 -12.28 8.16
C MET A 7 0.42 -12.54 8.49
N GLU A 8 0.89 -13.76 8.21
CA GLU A 8 2.32 -14.08 8.20
C GLU A 8 2.99 -13.36 7.01
N ALA A 9 4.01 -12.56 7.31
CA ALA A 9 4.84 -11.91 6.31
C ALA A 9 5.68 -12.97 5.58
N SER A 10 5.25 -13.36 4.38
CA SER A 10 6.08 -14.14 3.48
C SER A 10 7.02 -13.21 2.73
N TYR A 11 8.30 -13.28 3.12
CA TYR A 11 9.47 -12.68 2.50
C TYR A 11 9.40 -12.61 0.96
N SER A 12 9.92 -11.49 0.43
CA SER A 12 9.85 -10.99 -0.95
C SER A 12 8.67 -10.04 -1.16
N THR A 13 8.95 -8.75 -0.97
CA THR A 13 8.05 -7.60 -1.15
C THR A 13 7.73 -7.39 -2.63
N ARG A 14 7.04 -8.36 -3.24
CA ARG A 14 6.40 -8.17 -4.55
C ARG A 14 5.11 -7.38 -4.34
N MET A 15 5.24 -6.14 -3.85
CA MET A 15 4.13 -5.22 -3.62
C MET A 15 3.31 -5.04 -4.89
N GLY A 16 3.99 -4.94 -6.05
CA GLY A 16 3.33 -4.92 -7.36
C GLY A 16 2.47 -6.16 -7.62
N ALA A 17 2.97 -7.36 -7.33
CA ALA A 17 2.19 -8.60 -7.49
C ALA A 17 1.01 -8.67 -6.50
N ALA A 18 1.21 -8.27 -5.25
CA ALA A 18 0.15 -8.23 -4.24
C ALA A 18 -0.95 -7.24 -4.62
N MET A 19 -0.58 -6.05 -5.10
CA MET A 19 -1.50 -5.02 -5.61
C MET A 19 -2.30 -5.56 -6.80
N ARG A 20 -1.65 -6.13 -7.82
CA ARG A 20 -2.36 -6.72 -8.98
C ARG A 20 -3.28 -7.87 -8.58
N HIS A 21 -2.85 -8.71 -7.66
CA HIS A 21 -3.68 -9.80 -7.14
C HIS A 21 -4.92 -9.25 -6.41
N ALA A 22 -4.77 -8.23 -5.56
CA ALA A 22 -5.89 -7.58 -4.90
C ALA A 22 -6.82 -6.86 -5.91
N ALA A 23 -6.23 -6.23 -6.93
CA ALA A 23 -6.95 -5.56 -8.01
C ALA A 23 -7.91 -6.52 -8.71
N HIS A 24 -7.46 -7.73 -9.02
CA HIS A 24 -8.27 -8.77 -9.64
C HIS A 24 -9.59 -9.08 -8.87
N TYR A 25 -9.59 -8.93 -7.54
CA TYR A 25 -10.82 -9.09 -6.74
C TYR A 25 -11.65 -7.81 -6.67
N LEU A 26 -10.99 -6.64 -6.57
CA LEU A 26 -11.66 -5.33 -6.53
C LEU A 26 -12.36 -5.01 -7.85
N GLU A 27 -11.77 -5.38 -8.98
CA GLU A 27 -12.36 -5.19 -10.32
C GLU A 27 -13.75 -5.81 -10.42
N LYS A 28 -13.95 -6.97 -9.80
CA LYS A 28 -15.22 -7.72 -9.79
C LYS A 28 -16.30 -7.12 -8.88
N GLN A 29 -15.96 -6.15 -8.03
CA GLN A 29 -16.94 -5.51 -7.14
C GLN A 29 -17.70 -4.42 -7.90
N GLN A 30 -19.03 -4.39 -7.71
CA GLN A 30 -19.87 -3.28 -8.17
C GLN A 30 -19.85 -2.17 -7.10
N ALA A 31 -18.96 -1.19 -7.29
CA ALA A 31 -18.83 -0.02 -6.43
C ALA A 31 -18.40 1.19 -7.26
N ASP A 32 -18.94 2.37 -6.93
CA ASP A 32 -18.62 3.63 -7.60
C ASP A 32 -17.17 4.08 -7.35
N LYS A 33 -16.63 3.74 -6.16
CA LYS A 33 -15.23 3.96 -5.79
C LYS A 33 -14.63 2.66 -5.28
N LYS A 34 -13.52 2.24 -5.90
CA LYS A 34 -12.72 1.08 -5.47
C LYS A 34 -11.48 1.60 -4.78
N LEU A 35 -11.31 1.27 -3.50
CA LEU A 35 -10.19 1.73 -2.67
C LEU A 35 -9.32 0.54 -2.25
N MET A 36 -8.01 0.67 -2.44
CA MET A 36 -6.99 -0.25 -1.94
C MET A 36 -6.12 0.48 -0.93
N LEU A 37 -6.17 0.04 0.33
CA LEU A 37 -5.28 0.53 1.39
C LEU A 37 -4.12 -0.44 1.55
N ILE A 38 -2.89 0.05 1.40
CA ILE A 38 -1.66 -0.70 1.60
C ILE A 38 -1.13 -0.31 2.99
N LEU A 39 -0.97 -1.28 3.88
CA LEU A 39 -0.34 -1.08 5.19
C LEU A 39 0.97 -1.86 5.21
N THR A 40 2.09 -1.16 5.42
CA THR A 40 3.43 -1.77 5.48
C THR A 40 4.24 -1.09 6.58
N ASP A 41 5.05 -1.86 7.28
CA ASP A 41 5.98 -1.36 8.30
C ASP A 41 7.28 -0.83 7.71
N GLY A 42 7.44 -0.88 6.39
CA GLY A 42 8.64 -0.43 5.70
C GLY A 42 9.91 -1.18 6.13
N GLU A 43 9.79 -2.28 6.89
CA GLU A 43 10.95 -2.92 7.49
C GLU A 43 11.89 -3.39 6.36
N PRO A 44 13.12 -2.83 6.31
CA PRO A 44 13.94 -2.79 5.11
C PRO A 44 14.73 -4.09 4.89
N ALA A 45 14.12 -5.26 5.04
CA ALA A 45 14.81 -6.51 4.75
C ALA A 45 15.06 -6.70 3.24
N ASP A 46 14.41 -5.94 2.36
CA ASP A 46 14.34 -6.23 0.92
C ASP A 46 14.75 -5.08 -0.02
N ILE A 47 15.02 -3.87 0.52
CA ILE A 47 15.60 -2.75 -0.26
C ILE A 47 17.13 -2.91 -0.40
N ASP A 48 17.74 -3.80 0.41
CA ASP A 48 19.16 -4.16 0.36
C ASP A 48 19.50 -5.24 -0.70
N SER A 49 18.53 -5.65 -1.52
CA SER A 49 18.81 -6.44 -2.71
C SER A 49 19.49 -5.57 -3.78
N LYS A 50 20.43 -6.14 -4.55
CA LYS A 50 21.18 -5.40 -5.59
C LYS A 50 20.31 -4.70 -6.65
N ASP A 51 19.00 -4.99 -6.67
CA ASP A 51 18.00 -4.56 -7.63
C ASP A 51 16.82 -3.77 -7.00
N GLY A 52 16.98 -3.14 -5.83
CA GLY A 52 15.89 -2.41 -5.14
C GLY A 52 15.16 -1.37 -5.99
N ARG A 53 15.83 -0.76 -6.99
CA ARG A 53 15.19 0.12 -7.97
C ARG A 53 14.15 -0.59 -8.84
N ILE A 54 14.39 -1.84 -9.23
CA ILE A 54 13.44 -2.61 -10.06
C ILE A 54 12.14 -2.84 -9.30
N LEU A 55 12.23 -3.12 -7.99
CA LEU A 55 11.05 -3.34 -7.14
C LEU A 55 10.24 -2.06 -6.94
N ILE A 56 10.91 -0.92 -6.74
CA ILE A 56 10.27 0.41 -6.69
C ILE A 56 9.55 0.70 -8.02
N GLU A 57 10.21 0.46 -9.15
CA GLU A 57 9.62 0.69 -10.47
C GLU A 57 8.46 -0.25 -10.78
N ASP A 58 8.53 -1.53 -10.40
CA ASP A 58 7.41 -2.48 -10.54
C ASP A 58 6.22 -2.08 -9.67
N ALA A 59 6.46 -1.70 -8.41
CA ALA A 59 5.39 -1.22 -7.53
C ALA A 59 4.76 0.06 -8.06
N ARG A 60 5.57 1.01 -8.53
CA ARG A 60 5.09 2.25 -9.18
C ARG A 60 4.27 1.94 -10.44
N GLN A 61 4.69 0.97 -11.24
CA GLN A 61 3.95 0.54 -12.41
C GLN A 61 2.61 -0.10 -12.02
N ALA A 62 2.57 -0.92 -10.98
CA ALA A 62 1.33 -1.47 -10.45
C ALA A 62 0.38 -0.37 -9.92
N VAL A 63 0.88 0.68 -9.25
CA VAL A 63 0.06 1.85 -8.86
C VAL A 63 -0.60 2.50 -10.07
N LYS A 64 0.14 2.67 -11.18
CA LYS A 64 -0.44 3.20 -12.44
C LYS A 64 -1.50 2.28 -13.04
N GLU A 65 -1.28 0.96 -12.98
CA GLU A 65 -2.27 -0.02 -13.46
C GLU A 65 -3.56 0.05 -12.64
N LEU A 66 -3.46 0.20 -11.30
CA LEU A 66 -4.62 0.39 -10.43
C LEU A 66 -5.40 1.66 -10.81
N ASP A 67 -4.71 2.77 -11.04
CA ASP A 67 -5.32 4.04 -11.46
C ASP A 67 -6.08 3.87 -12.80
N GLN A 68 -5.48 3.19 -13.78
CA GLN A 68 -6.11 2.86 -15.06
C GLN A 68 -7.36 1.97 -14.90
N GLN A 69 -7.41 1.14 -13.87
CA GLN A 69 -8.55 0.29 -13.52
C GLN A 69 -9.62 1.02 -12.68
N GLY A 70 -9.42 2.30 -12.39
CA GLY A 70 -10.30 3.08 -11.51
C GLY A 70 -10.23 2.66 -10.04
N ILE A 71 -9.11 2.04 -9.63
CA ILE A 71 -8.85 1.62 -8.26
C ILE A 71 -7.90 2.64 -7.62
N TYR A 72 -8.40 3.39 -6.65
CA TYR A 72 -7.61 4.32 -5.88
C TYR A 72 -6.74 3.56 -4.89
N SER A 73 -5.42 3.77 -4.92
CA SER A 73 -4.48 3.16 -3.96
C SER A 73 -3.96 4.19 -2.96
N TYR A 74 -3.76 3.78 -1.71
CA TYR A 74 -3.23 4.64 -0.67
C TYR A 74 -2.34 3.85 0.28
N CYS A 75 -1.11 4.32 0.52
CA CYS A 75 -0.13 3.65 1.38
C CYS A 75 -0.07 4.25 2.78
N ILE A 76 -0.03 3.40 3.79
CA ILE A 76 0.19 3.74 5.19
C ILE A 76 1.46 3.02 5.59
N ASN A 77 2.53 3.78 5.78
CA ASN A 77 3.84 3.25 6.13
C ASN A 77 4.14 3.51 7.61
N LEU A 78 4.70 2.54 8.33
CA LEU A 78 5.06 2.67 9.75
C LEU A 78 6.54 3.03 9.98
N ASP A 79 7.36 3.02 8.92
CA ASP A 79 8.77 3.42 8.98
C ASP A 79 8.91 4.94 8.73
N PRO A 80 9.41 5.71 9.72
CA PRO A 80 9.65 7.14 9.56
C PRO A 80 10.72 7.48 8.51
N LYS A 81 11.52 6.51 8.06
CA LYS A 81 12.55 6.70 7.03
C LYS A 81 12.07 6.34 5.62
N ALA A 82 10.82 5.92 5.48
CA ALA A 82 10.29 5.43 4.21
C ALA A 82 9.89 6.50 3.19
N ASP A 83 9.98 7.77 3.55
CA ASP A 83 9.46 8.91 2.80
C ASP A 83 9.90 8.91 1.32
N GLU A 84 11.20 8.72 1.07
CA GLU A 84 11.77 8.82 -0.28
C GLU A 84 11.21 7.75 -1.23
N TYR A 85 11.30 6.46 -0.86
CA TYR A 85 10.87 5.39 -1.77
C TYR A 85 9.34 5.25 -1.85
N VAL A 86 8.60 5.54 -0.76
CA VAL A 86 7.14 5.49 -0.78
C VAL A 86 6.59 6.58 -1.68
N SER A 87 7.19 7.78 -1.64
CA SER A 87 6.85 8.87 -2.55
C SER A 87 7.10 8.49 -4.01
N ASP A 88 8.16 7.75 -4.33
CA ASP A 88 8.42 7.29 -5.70
C ASP A 88 7.36 6.30 -6.21
N ILE A 89 6.79 5.47 -5.33
CA ILE A 89 5.78 4.46 -5.68
C ILE A 89 4.38 5.08 -5.74
N PHE A 90 3.97 5.80 -4.70
CA PHE A 90 2.59 6.26 -4.47
C PHE A 90 2.39 7.76 -4.73
N GLY A 91 3.44 8.51 -5.09
CA GLY A 91 3.37 9.95 -5.28
C GLY A 91 2.93 10.64 -3.99
N LYS A 92 1.77 11.32 -4.00
CA LYS A 92 1.21 11.99 -2.81
C LYS A 92 0.19 11.13 -2.04
N GLN A 93 -0.03 9.89 -2.46
CA GLN A 93 -1.07 9.00 -1.92
C GLN A 93 -0.51 8.10 -0.80
N TYR A 94 0.14 8.72 0.19
CA TYR A 94 0.64 7.99 1.35
C TYR A 94 0.58 8.81 2.64
N THR A 95 0.66 8.12 3.78
CA THR A 95 0.89 8.70 5.11
C THR A 95 1.93 7.86 5.84
N ILE A 96 2.85 8.51 6.54
CA ILE A 96 3.78 7.88 7.47
C ILE A 96 3.19 7.98 8.89
N VAL A 97 3.13 6.85 9.58
CA VAL A 97 2.63 6.74 10.96
C VAL A 97 3.77 6.26 11.84
N ASP A 98 4.38 7.19 12.57
CA ASP A 98 5.49 6.95 13.50
C ASP A 98 5.09 6.20 14.78
N ASN A 99 3.78 6.15 15.08
CA ASN A 99 3.24 5.47 16.26
C ASN A 99 2.08 4.54 15.88
N VAL A 100 2.36 3.24 15.87
CA VAL A 100 1.39 2.16 15.58
C VAL A 100 0.14 2.23 16.46
N ALA A 101 0.24 2.74 17.69
CA ALA A 101 -0.91 2.89 18.58
C ALA A 101 -1.95 3.90 18.05
N GLN A 102 -1.56 4.80 17.13
CA GLN A 102 -2.47 5.75 16.49
C GLN A 102 -3.19 5.16 15.26
N LEU A 103 -2.76 4.03 14.72
CA LEU A 103 -3.39 3.43 13.52
C LEU A 103 -4.90 3.23 13.64
N PRO A 104 -5.44 2.71 14.78
CA PRO A 104 -6.88 2.53 14.92
C PRO A 104 -7.68 3.83 14.81
N GLU A 105 -7.09 4.97 15.17
CA GLU A 105 -7.73 6.29 15.10
C GLU A 105 -7.55 6.93 13.72
N ARG A 106 -6.35 6.81 13.12
CA ARG A 106 -6.02 7.40 11.81
C ARG A 106 -6.69 6.71 10.63
N LEU A 107 -6.83 5.38 10.68
CA LEU A 107 -7.41 4.59 9.58
C LEU A 107 -8.86 5.02 9.25
N PRO A 108 -9.77 5.19 10.23
CA PRO A 108 -11.10 5.73 9.97
C PRO A 108 -11.08 7.12 9.32
N GLU A 109 -10.24 8.03 9.82
CA GLU A 109 -10.14 9.40 9.29
C GLU A 109 -9.68 9.39 7.83
N LEU A 110 -8.66 8.60 7.52
CA LEU A 110 -8.18 8.38 6.15
C LEU A 110 -9.28 7.80 5.27
N PHE A 111 -9.96 6.74 5.72
CA PHE A 111 -11.04 6.13 4.96
C PHE A 111 -12.16 7.12 4.65
N ILE A 112 -12.57 7.95 5.63
CA ILE A 112 -13.58 9.00 5.42
C ILE A 112 -13.08 10.05 4.43
N SER A 113 -11.82 10.49 4.54
CA SER A 113 -11.24 11.48 3.63
C SER A 113 -11.18 10.96 2.18
N LEU A 114 -10.97 9.65 1.99
CA LEU A 114 -10.82 9.03 0.68
C LEU A 114 -12.16 8.62 0.05
N THR A 115 -13.22 8.47 0.84
CA THR A 115 -14.55 8.05 0.36
C THR A 115 -15.55 9.19 0.17
N LYS A 116 -15.27 10.39 0.70
CA LYS A 116 -15.96 11.64 0.29
C LYS A 116 -15.86 11.84 -1.21
#